data_AF-A0A2G6CIU8-F1
#
_entry.id   AF-A0A2G6CIU8-F1
#
_cell.length_a   1.000
_cell.length_b   1.000
_cell.length_c   1.000
_cell.angle_alpha   90.00
_cell.angle_beta   90.00
_cell.angle_gamma   90.00
#
_symmetry.space_group_name_H-M   'P 1'
#
loop_
_entity.id
_entity.type
_entity.pdbx_description
1 polymer ?
#
loop_
_entity_poly.entity_id
_entity_poly.type
_entity_poly.pdbx_seq_one_letter_code
_entity_poly.pdbx_strand_id
1 'polypeptide(L)'
;MPEVEGAKLAVVLPAHRHPALLPEAIESVLAQQADFPIHLIMVNDGCPFTETDRVCRSYACAYPDRVTYLRQPNRGLPAARNAGLQFVLDHLPAAEAIYLLDADNRLRPQALARAMAELQAHPEAGWIYPDFDMFGTPFHGDPGGPYSRLLHAAQNICEAGSLLRREVIKAVQFDPDFRRGWEDWAFFLAAAQAGFRGRHLEDFGFEYRKRPESLLAQAGRDEAGLRTQLRDAHSWLMNPRALASLEHAEAPRFAILFEDTEEAFFATDPARLGAPVPDLGRAFWASRTGSTRFHFPGYVVATTRAAYEILRQAGVLHWVFWALQCRAMAAECAVLELVAGARFAVSEGEGQAASGAVVLASSAASTGARIRKLRLTLPSTAPPPSVHFHPLSERLRHSEYACAAGLSWEWRRGDLPLRHRAHEVLERAVGGVAACVLPQGVQVGFALARVDAAAADLAQELRRRGVGVHLFILGHAAEPAPDFDSVHFLSDWQDAAAQMFWLDAVIAQECDAFGALKRLGIGTVCLLPDVPYPALDFEHAVDVFAVRGEGGLVCALGVPGGKVLPLDQLASWLISRYGCRAGNQKKKDEKNCDA
;
A
#
# COMPACT_ATOMS: atom_id res chain seq x y z
N MET A 1 32.60 37.24 -4.73
CA MET A 1 32.59 36.11 -3.77
C MET A 1 33.71 35.19 -4.20
N PRO A 2 34.62 34.74 -3.32
CA PRO A 2 35.64 33.78 -3.70
C PRO A 2 34.95 32.50 -4.20
N GLU A 3 35.46 31.92 -5.29
CA GLU A 3 35.01 30.64 -5.82
C GLU A 3 35.28 29.56 -4.77
N VAL A 4 34.22 29.03 -4.17
CA VAL A 4 34.32 27.89 -3.26
C VAL A 4 34.80 26.70 -4.09
N GLU A 5 36.00 26.19 -3.79
CA GLU A 5 36.53 24.96 -4.36
C GLU A 5 35.47 23.86 -4.22
N GLY A 6 35.04 23.28 -5.35
CA GLY A 6 33.70 22.71 -5.51
C GLY A 6 33.34 21.67 -4.46
N ALA A 7 32.57 22.08 -3.44
CA ALA A 7 32.11 21.20 -2.38
C ALA A 7 31.32 20.02 -2.96
N LYS A 8 31.75 18.79 -2.67
CA LYS A 8 31.11 17.56 -3.16
C LYS A 8 29.80 17.28 -2.42
N LEU A 9 29.74 17.68 -1.15
CA LEU A 9 28.57 17.53 -0.29
C LEU A 9 28.20 18.88 0.34
N ALA A 10 26.93 19.25 0.25
CA ALA A 10 26.38 20.37 1.00
C ALA A 10 25.59 19.89 2.23
N VAL A 11 25.64 20.63 3.33
CA VAL A 11 24.78 20.42 4.49
C VAL A 11 23.88 21.64 4.65
N VAL A 12 22.56 21.44 4.66
CA VAL A 12 21.59 22.52 4.90
C VAL A 12 21.07 22.43 6.33
N LEU A 13 21.28 23.50 7.10
CA LEU A 13 20.95 23.58 8.52
C LEU A 13 19.97 24.75 8.78
N PRO A 14 18.66 24.49 8.86
CA PRO A 14 17.68 25.49 9.25
C PRO A 14 17.81 25.82 10.75
N ALA A 15 17.85 27.11 11.09
CA ALA A 15 18.02 27.61 12.44
C ALA A 15 16.84 28.50 12.87
N HIS A 16 16.09 28.03 13.87
CA HIS A 16 15.01 28.80 14.52
C HIS A 16 14.87 28.39 16.00
N ARG A 17 14.85 29.37 16.91
CA ARG A 17 14.57 29.22 18.36
C ARG A 17 15.45 28.27 19.19
N HIS A 18 16.62 27.84 18.70
CA HIS A 18 17.51 26.90 19.43
C HIS A 18 19.00 27.34 19.48
N PRO A 19 19.32 28.56 19.93
CA PRO A 19 20.70 29.08 19.90
C PRO A 19 21.69 28.27 20.75
N ALA A 20 21.24 27.58 21.80
CA ALA A 20 22.11 26.79 22.68
C ALA A 20 22.52 25.42 22.09
N LEU A 21 21.72 24.87 21.17
CA LEU A 21 21.99 23.56 20.56
C LEU A 21 22.70 23.69 19.21
N LEU A 22 22.47 24.82 18.53
CA LEU A 22 23.02 25.13 17.21
C LEU A 22 24.56 24.97 17.11
N PRO A 23 25.39 25.38 18.09
CA PRO A 23 26.84 25.16 18.02
C PRO A 23 27.21 23.68 17.91
N GLU A 24 26.52 22.80 18.64
CA GLU A 24 26.81 21.36 18.61
C GLU A 24 26.48 20.75 17.25
N ALA A 25 25.38 21.17 16.62
CA ALA A 25 25.02 20.76 15.26
C ALA A 25 26.08 21.21 14.24
N ILE A 26 26.49 22.49 14.30
CA ILE A 26 27.52 23.06 13.40
C ILE A 26 28.86 22.34 13.56
N GLU A 27 29.34 22.19 14.79
CA GLU A 27 30.62 21.54 15.09
C GLU A 27 30.63 20.08 14.63
N SER A 28 29.50 19.38 14.72
CA SER A 28 29.38 18.00 14.23
C SER A 28 29.57 17.87 12.71
N VAL A 29 29.23 18.92 11.94
CA VAL A 29 29.47 19.00 10.50
C VAL A 29 30.92 19.36 10.22
N LEU A 30 31.48 20.33 10.95
CA LEU A 30 32.86 20.76 10.78
C LEU A 30 33.87 19.65 11.11
N ALA A 31 33.53 18.78 12.07
CA ALA A 31 34.32 17.65 12.52
C ALA A 31 34.17 16.38 11.68
N GLN A 32 33.42 16.42 10.57
CA GLN A 32 33.28 15.25 9.68
C GLN A 32 34.64 14.84 9.08
N GLN A 33 34.90 13.54 9.11
CA GLN A 33 36.06 12.86 8.55
C GLN A 33 35.66 12.32 7.18
N ALA A 34 35.91 13.13 6.15
CA ALA A 34 35.66 12.77 4.75
C ALA A 34 36.87 13.16 3.90
N ASP A 35 37.10 12.42 2.83
CA ASP A 35 38.14 12.68 1.82
C ASP A 35 37.67 13.64 0.72
N PHE A 36 36.53 14.31 0.93
CA PHE A 36 35.93 15.28 0.01
C PHE A 36 35.47 16.54 0.74
N PRO A 37 35.41 17.70 0.05
CA PRO A 37 35.00 18.96 0.65
C PRO A 37 33.49 18.97 1.00
N ILE A 38 33.19 19.44 2.20
CA ILE A 38 31.83 19.61 2.75
C ILE A 38 31.57 21.09 3.02
N HIS A 39 30.43 21.60 2.54
CA HIS A 39 30.01 23.00 2.73
C HIS A 39 28.72 23.09 3.53
N LEU A 40 28.73 23.84 4.62
CA LEU A 40 27.58 24.04 5.49
C LEU A 40 26.84 25.33 5.14
N ILE A 41 25.53 25.24 4.99
CA ILE A 41 24.63 26.37 4.71
C ILE A 41 23.67 26.50 5.88
N MET A 42 23.89 27.51 6.72
CA MET A 42 23.01 27.83 7.83
C MET A 42 21.92 28.79 7.36
N VAL A 43 20.66 28.41 7.54
CA VAL A 43 19.50 29.23 7.14
C VAL A 43 18.75 29.69 8.39
N ASN A 44 18.96 30.94 8.79
CA ASN A 44 18.19 31.55 9.87
C ASN A 44 16.82 32.03 9.35
N ASP A 45 15.78 31.29 9.72
CA ASP A 45 14.40 31.54 9.32
C ASP A 45 13.71 32.55 10.25
N GLY A 46 14.23 33.78 10.25
CA GLY A 46 13.68 34.88 11.03
C GLY A 46 13.63 34.62 12.54
N CYS A 47 14.64 33.93 13.09
CA CYS A 47 14.72 33.66 14.52
C CYS A 47 14.71 34.98 15.31
N PRO A 48 13.83 35.12 16.33
CA PRO A 48 13.78 36.33 17.15
C PRO A 48 14.97 36.46 18.12
N PHE A 49 15.69 35.36 18.38
CA PHE A 49 16.82 35.35 19.31
C PHE A 49 18.09 35.85 18.63
N THR A 50 18.64 36.96 19.15
CA THR A 50 19.86 37.59 18.61
C THR A 50 21.08 36.68 18.69
N GLU A 51 21.08 35.77 19.65
CA GLU A 51 22.08 34.74 19.88
C GLU A 51 22.20 33.79 18.68
N THR A 52 21.08 33.48 18.01
CA THR A 52 21.10 32.63 16.81
C THR A 52 21.85 33.32 15.66
N ASP A 53 21.56 34.59 15.42
CA ASP A 53 22.25 35.38 14.39
C ASP A 53 23.75 35.56 14.72
N ARG A 54 24.09 35.81 15.99
CA ARG A 54 25.48 35.92 16.45
C ARG A 54 26.26 34.62 16.25
N VAL A 55 25.68 33.48 16.62
CA VAL A 55 26.32 32.16 16.41
C VAL A 55 26.57 31.93 14.92
N CYS A 56 25.54 32.06 14.07
CA CYS A 56 25.69 31.83 12.63
C CYS A 56 26.74 32.74 11.99
N ARG A 57 26.74 34.04 12.33
CA ARG A 57 27.74 34.99 11.82
C ARG A 57 29.15 34.62 12.27
N SER A 58 29.32 34.22 13.52
CA SER A 58 30.63 33.87 14.07
C SER A 58 31.23 32.68 13.31
N TYR A 59 30.44 31.63 13.06
CA TYR A 59 30.91 30.48 12.28
C TYR A 59 31.16 30.80 10.80
N ALA A 60 30.29 31.58 10.16
CA ALA A 60 30.52 32.01 8.77
C ALA A 60 31.76 32.89 8.62
N CYS A 61 32.08 33.73 9.62
CA CYS A 61 33.31 34.52 9.65
C CYS A 61 34.56 33.67 9.94
N ALA A 62 34.44 32.64 10.80
CA ALA A 62 35.55 31.77 11.17
C ALA A 62 35.91 30.77 10.05
N TYR A 63 34.93 30.36 9.25
CA TYR A 63 35.08 29.35 8.20
C TYR A 63 34.48 29.83 6.86
N PRO A 64 34.95 30.95 6.29
CA PRO A 64 34.31 31.60 5.13
C PRO A 64 34.27 30.70 3.88
N ASP A 65 35.20 29.75 3.75
CA ASP A 65 35.31 28.83 2.61
C ASP A 65 34.51 27.53 2.82
N ARG A 66 33.96 27.30 4.02
CA ARG A 66 33.22 26.07 4.38
C ARG A 66 31.82 26.32 4.90
N VAL A 67 31.49 27.56 5.27
CA VAL A 67 30.25 27.92 5.95
C VAL A 67 29.64 29.15 5.31
N THR A 68 28.39 29.02 4.87
CA THR A 68 27.58 30.15 4.39
C THR A 68 26.41 30.39 5.34
N TYR A 69 26.16 31.67 5.61
CA TYR A 69 25.03 32.10 6.41
C TYR A 69 23.99 32.84 5.56
N LEU A 70 22.75 32.31 5.56
CA LEU A 70 21.58 32.91 4.96
C LEU A 70 20.60 33.35 6.05
N ARG A 71 19.97 34.51 5.87
CA ARG A 71 18.90 34.99 6.75
C ARG A 71 17.71 35.44 5.93
N GLN A 72 16.52 34.99 6.35
CA GLN A 72 15.24 35.37 5.74
C GLN A 72 14.21 35.74 6.80
N PRO A 73 13.09 36.39 6.44
CA PRO A 73 11.92 36.46 7.30
C PRO A 73 11.38 35.06 7.61
N ASN A 74 10.78 34.86 8.79
CA ASN A 74 10.24 33.56 9.21
C ASN A 74 9.13 33.10 8.25
N ARG A 75 9.39 32.02 7.50
CA ARG A 75 8.47 31.41 6.54
C ARG A 75 8.16 29.94 6.85
N GLY A 76 8.71 29.40 7.94
CA GLY A 76 8.54 28.03 8.38
C GLY A 76 9.66 27.10 7.87
N LEU A 77 9.80 25.96 8.55
CA LEU A 77 10.84 24.97 8.30
C LEU A 77 10.93 24.50 6.82
N PRO A 78 9.82 24.19 6.11
CA PRO A 78 9.87 23.85 4.68
C PRO A 78 10.54 24.95 3.83
N ALA A 79 10.19 26.22 4.08
CA ALA A 79 10.73 27.34 3.33
C ALA A 79 12.21 27.60 3.64
N ALA A 80 12.64 27.38 4.89
CA ALA A 80 14.04 27.46 5.27
C ALA A 80 14.89 26.38 4.57
N ARG A 81 14.39 25.14 4.51
CA ARG A 81 15.04 24.06 3.77
C ARG A 81 15.14 24.38 2.28
N ASN A 82 14.03 24.80 1.67
CA ASN A 82 14.01 25.19 0.25
C ASN A 82 14.99 26.34 -0.07
N ALA A 83 15.13 27.33 0.81
CA ALA A 83 16.12 28.40 0.63
C ALA A 83 17.56 27.87 0.63
N GLY A 84 17.88 26.92 1.51
CA GLY A 84 19.18 26.26 1.52
C GLY A 84 19.41 25.39 0.30
N LEU A 85 18.41 24.58 -0.11
CA LEU A 85 18.49 23.75 -1.31
C LEU A 85 18.69 24.59 -2.58
N GLN A 86 17.95 25.71 -2.70
CA GLN A 86 18.09 26.62 -3.82
C GLN A 86 19.50 27.23 -3.87
N PHE A 87 20.06 27.62 -2.72
CA PHE A 87 21.44 28.10 -2.65
C PHE A 87 22.45 27.04 -3.14
N VAL A 88 22.27 25.76 -2.78
CA VAL A 88 23.13 24.67 -3.31
C VAL A 88 23.03 24.57 -4.82
N LEU A 89 21.81 24.67 -5.37
CA LEU A 89 21.60 24.59 -6.82
C LEU A 89 22.28 25.75 -7.57
N ASP A 90 22.16 26.96 -7.02
CA ASP A 90 22.63 28.18 -7.66
C ASP A 90 24.14 28.43 -7.49
N HIS A 91 24.71 28.02 -6.35
CA HIS A 91 26.07 28.43 -5.96
C HIS A 91 27.05 27.27 -5.74
N LEU A 92 26.59 26.03 -5.61
CA LEU A 92 27.43 24.84 -5.42
C LEU A 92 27.18 23.82 -6.54
N PRO A 93 27.59 24.11 -7.79
CA PRO A 93 27.34 23.22 -8.93
C PRO A 93 28.02 21.86 -8.82
N ALA A 94 29.13 21.78 -8.07
CA ALA A 94 29.88 20.55 -7.83
C ALA A 94 29.26 19.64 -6.75
N ALA A 95 28.26 20.11 -6.00
CA ALA A 95 27.63 19.31 -4.95
C ALA A 95 26.80 18.18 -5.55
N GLU A 96 27.27 16.95 -5.38
CA GLU A 96 26.62 15.71 -5.83
C GLU A 96 25.48 15.28 -4.91
N ALA A 97 25.57 15.66 -3.64
CA ALA A 97 24.60 15.32 -2.62
C ALA A 97 24.41 16.44 -1.59
N ILE A 98 23.30 16.35 -0.86
CA ILE A 98 22.87 17.31 0.14
C ILE A 98 22.39 16.56 1.38
N TYR A 99 22.92 16.89 2.54
CA TYR A 99 22.42 16.39 3.82
C TYR A 99 21.61 17.48 4.51
N LEU A 100 20.46 17.13 5.09
CA LEU A 100 19.67 18.08 5.89
C LEU A 100 19.95 17.83 7.37
N LEU A 101 20.33 18.86 8.12
CA LEU A 101 20.61 18.72 9.55
C LEU A 101 19.77 19.70 10.35
N ASP A 102 18.90 19.21 11.23
CA ASP A 102 18.17 20.09 12.14
C ASP A 102 19.08 20.62 13.26
N ALA A 103 18.83 21.86 13.71
CA ALA A 103 19.70 22.61 14.63
C ALA A 103 19.84 22.01 16.04
N ASP A 104 19.08 20.98 16.39
CA ASP A 104 19.16 20.26 17.65
C ASP A 104 19.75 18.85 17.55
N ASN A 105 20.00 18.38 16.33
CA ASN A 105 20.60 17.08 16.03
C ASN A 105 22.10 17.21 15.73
N ARG A 106 22.81 16.08 15.70
CA ARG A 106 24.25 16.05 15.40
C ARG A 106 24.65 14.78 14.66
N LEU A 107 25.87 14.78 14.16
CA LEU A 107 26.46 13.68 13.40
C LEU A 107 27.69 13.10 14.08
N ARG A 108 27.87 11.78 13.97
CA ARG A 108 29.14 11.12 14.28
C ARG A 108 30.19 11.46 13.22
N PRO A 109 31.50 11.45 13.55
CA PRO A 109 32.54 11.94 12.64
C PRO A 109 32.59 11.31 11.24
N GLN A 110 32.15 10.06 11.06
CA GLN A 110 32.21 9.37 9.76
C GLN A 110 30.86 9.27 9.05
N ALA A 111 29.81 9.91 9.57
CA ALA A 111 28.44 9.74 9.09
C ALA A 111 28.29 10.11 7.60
N LEU A 112 28.79 11.29 7.22
CA LEU A 112 28.65 11.77 5.85
C LEU A 112 29.52 11.00 4.85
N ALA A 113 30.70 10.54 5.25
CA ALA A 113 31.55 9.69 4.41
C ALA A 113 30.87 8.35 4.11
N ARG A 114 30.26 7.72 5.12
CA ARG A 114 29.51 6.46 4.97
C ARG A 114 28.28 6.64 4.08
N ALA A 115 27.49 7.69 4.32
CA ALA A 115 26.30 7.97 3.52
C ALA A 115 26.66 8.24 2.05
N MET A 116 27.73 8.97 1.78
CA MET A 116 28.23 9.21 0.42
C MET A 116 28.72 7.93 -0.26
N ALA A 117 29.43 7.06 0.47
CA ALA A 117 29.85 5.77 -0.06
C ALA A 117 28.65 4.88 -0.44
N GLU A 118 27.62 4.83 0.41
CA GLU A 118 26.38 4.09 0.12
C GLU A 118 25.66 4.68 -1.11
N LEU A 119 25.56 6.01 -1.22
CA LEU A 119 24.94 6.69 -2.36
C LEU A 119 25.69 6.44 -3.68
N GLN A 120 27.02 6.30 -3.63
CA GLN A 120 27.85 5.97 -4.80
C GLN A 120 27.74 4.50 -5.20
N ALA A 121 27.68 3.58 -4.22
CA ALA A 121 27.50 2.15 -4.46
C ALA A 121 26.12 1.83 -5.05
N HIS A 122 25.14 2.72 -4.84
CA HIS A 122 23.75 2.53 -5.26
C HIS A 122 23.24 3.70 -6.13
N PRO A 123 23.58 3.72 -7.44
CA PRO A 123 23.13 4.76 -8.37
C PRO A 123 21.60 4.89 -8.48
N GLU A 124 20.86 3.82 -8.20
CA GLU A 124 19.39 3.80 -8.17
C GLU A 124 18.79 4.54 -6.97
N ALA A 125 19.58 4.77 -5.91
CA ALA A 125 19.12 5.46 -4.73
C ALA A 125 19.06 6.98 -4.97
N GLY A 126 17.89 7.57 -4.72
CA GLY A 126 17.70 9.02 -4.67
C GLY A 126 18.09 9.61 -3.33
N TRP A 127 17.98 8.83 -2.25
CA TRP A 127 18.44 9.25 -0.91
C TRP A 127 18.88 8.07 -0.06
N ILE A 128 19.74 8.35 0.91
CA ILE A 128 20.18 7.43 1.96
C ILE A 128 19.57 7.88 3.29
N TYR A 129 18.75 7.05 3.92
CA TYR A 129 18.09 7.39 5.18
C TYR A 129 18.65 6.59 6.36
N PRO A 130 18.74 7.23 7.55
CA PRO A 130 19.39 6.64 8.70
C PRO A 130 18.45 5.72 9.49
N ASP A 131 19.04 5.05 10.47
CA ASP A 131 18.31 4.62 11.65
C ASP A 131 17.85 5.81 12.53
N PHE A 132 16.83 5.58 13.36
CA PHE A 132 16.40 6.53 14.38
C PHE A 132 17.17 6.32 15.68
N ASP A 133 18.43 6.74 15.71
CA ASP A 133 19.26 6.69 16.93
C ASP A 133 19.06 7.96 17.77
N MET A 134 18.16 7.89 18.75
CA MET A 134 17.80 9.03 19.59
C MET A 134 18.55 9.08 20.92
N PHE A 135 18.84 10.30 21.37
CA PHE A 135 19.43 10.60 22.67
C PHE A 135 18.64 11.68 23.44
N GLY A 136 18.99 11.88 24.71
CA GLY A 136 18.20 12.66 25.67
C GLY A 136 17.13 11.78 26.33
N THR A 137 16.18 11.29 25.53
CA THR A 137 15.27 10.19 25.92
C THR A 137 15.57 9.00 25.03
N PRO A 138 16.16 7.90 25.55
CA PRO A 138 16.66 6.81 24.71
C PRO A 138 15.54 6.18 23.89
N PHE A 139 15.73 6.20 22.58
CA PHE A 139 14.90 5.52 21.63
C PHE A 139 15.79 5.12 20.45
N HIS A 140 15.75 3.85 20.06
CA HIS A 140 16.53 3.35 18.93
C HIS A 140 15.57 2.62 18.02
N GLY A 141 15.35 3.19 16.84
CA GLY A 141 14.56 2.60 15.79
C GLY A 141 15.44 2.18 14.59
N ASP A 142 15.24 0.97 14.08
CA ASP A 142 15.78 0.47 12.82
C ASP A 142 14.64 0.28 11.79
N PRO A 143 14.41 1.22 10.84
CA PRO A 143 13.39 1.05 9.81
C PRO A 143 13.61 -0.22 8.98
N GLY A 144 14.86 -0.71 8.91
CA GLY A 144 15.29 -2.02 8.45
C GLY A 144 15.00 -2.32 6.98
N GLY A 145 15.81 -3.20 6.39
CA GLY A 145 15.51 -3.83 5.11
C GLY A 145 15.35 -2.89 3.90
N PRO A 146 14.86 -3.40 2.76
CA PRO A 146 14.69 -2.61 1.55
C PRO A 146 13.61 -1.53 1.72
N TYR A 147 13.84 -0.34 1.15
CA TYR A 147 12.84 0.73 1.12
C TYR A 147 11.50 0.24 0.57
N SER A 148 10.43 0.46 1.33
CA SER A 148 9.07 0.04 0.99
C SER A 148 8.16 1.25 0.90
N ARG A 149 7.56 1.48 -0.27
CA ARG A 149 6.55 2.52 -0.44
C ARG A 149 5.27 2.18 0.32
N LEU A 150 4.96 0.89 0.47
CA LEU A 150 3.82 0.45 1.28
C LEU A 150 3.97 0.88 2.75
N LEU A 151 5.12 0.57 3.35
CA LEU A 151 5.38 0.97 4.74
C LEU A 151 5.46 2.49 4.87
N HIS A 152 6.10 3.15 3.90
CA HIS A 152 6.23 4.60 3.88
C HIS A 152 4.88 5.32 3.69
N ALA A 153 3.88 4.68 3.08
CA ALA A 153 2.52 5.22 3.04
C ALA A 153 1.85 5.21 4.43
N ALA A 154 2.23 4.28 5.31
CA ALA A 154 1.61 4.12 6.62
C ALA A 154 2.33 4.88 7.74
N GLN A 155 3.65 5.01 7.64
CA GLN A 155 4.51 5.61 8.65
C GLN A 155 5.68 6.35 7.99
N ASN A 156 6.16 7.42 8.63
CA ASN A 156 7.37 8.08 8.20
C ASN A 156 8.59 7.21 8.56
N ILE A 157 9.17 6.56 7.55
CA ILE A 157 10.37 5.71 7.70
C ILE A 157 11.65 6.42 7.25
N CYS A 158 11.55 7.66 6.74
CA CYS A 158 12.65 8.44 6.23
C CYS A 158 12.75 9.75 7.00
N GLU A 159 13.77 9.87 7.84
CA GLU A 159 14.02 11.07 8.63
C GLU A 159 14.56 12.19 7.73
N ALA A 160 14.28 13.45 8.10
CA ALA A 160 14.83 14.62 7.43
C ALA A 160 16.35 14.55 7.22
N GLY A 161 17.09 14.07 8.22
CA GLY A 161 18.50 13.69 8.26
C GLY A 161 18.88 12.53 7.36
N SER A 162 18.34 12.54 6.14
CA SER A 162 18.77 11.69 5.05
C SER A 162 19.72 12.46 4.13
N LEU A 163 20.65 11.73 3.52
CA LEU A 163 21.47 12.25 2.43
C LEU A 163 20.69 12.17 1.11
N LEU A 164 20.50 13.30 0.45
CA LEU A 164 19.78 13.43 -0.82
C LEU A 164 20.77 13.49 -1.98
N ARG A 165 20.50 12.77 -3.06
CA ARG A 165 21.16 13.00 -4.34
C ARG A 165 20.72 14.35 -4.92
N ARG A 166 21.62 15.07 -5.59
CA ARG A 166 21.34 16.37 -6.22
C ARG A 166 20.09 16.33 -7.12
N GLU A 167 19.88 15.23 -7.84
CA GLU A 167 18.73 15.07 -8.74
C GLU A 167 17.38 15.13 -8.01
N VAL A 168 17.32 14.70 -6.75
CA VAL A 168 16.08 14.76 -5.95
C VAL A 168 15.68 16.20 -5.72
N ILE A 169 16.62 17.07 -5.32
CA ILE A 169 16.32 18.47 -5.01
C ILE A 169 16.06 19.32 -6.26
N LYS A 170 16.46 18.84 -7.44
CA LYS A 170 16.08 19.45 -8.73
C LYS A 170 14.63 19.11 -9.11
N ALA A 171 14.14 17.95 -8.69
CA ALA A 171 12.83 17.43 -9.05
C ALA A 171 11.75 17.79 -8.02
N VAL A 172 12.11 17.93 -6.74
CA VAL A 172 11.17 18.04 -5.63
C VAL A 172 11.62 19.13 -4.67
N GLN A 173 10.64 19.89 -4.16
CA GLN A 173 10.81 20.88 -3.10
C GLN A 173 9.98 20.47 -1.87
N PHE A 174 10.34 20.97 -0.70
CA PHE A 174 9.50 20.84 0.48
C PHE A 174 8.22 21.64 0.30
N ASP A 175 7.08 21.03 0.64
CA ASP A 175 5.79 21.69 0.55
C ASP A 175 5.62 22.74 1.68
N PRO A 176 5.46 24.03 1.35
CA PRO A 176 5.34 25.10 2.34
C PRO A 176 4.05 25.06 3.17
N ASP A 177 3.09 24.20 2.84
CA ASP A 177 1.86 24.01 3.60
C ASP A 177 2.03 23.03 4.77
N PHE A 178 3.08 22.21 4.79
CA PHE A 178 3.41 21.31 5.90
C PHE A 178 4.19 22.01 7.04
N ARG A 179 3.72 23.19 7.47
CA ARG A 179 4.41 23.97 8.53
C ARG A 179 4.25 23.40 9.94
N ARG A 180 3.27 22.53 10.12
CA ARG A 180 2.89 21.95 11.42
C ARG A 180 3.57 20.61 11.70
N GLY A 181 4.44 20.16 10.79
CA GLY A 181 5.17 18.89 10.83
C GLY A 181 4.85 18.00 9.62
N TRP A 182 5.60 16.89 9.51
CA TRP A 182 5.52 15.90 8.43
C TRP A 182 5.91 16.41 7.05
N GLU A 183 6.63 17.54 7.00
CA GLU A 183 7.17 18.08 5.76
C GLU A 183 8.24 17.18 5.15
N ASP A 184 8.99 16.46 5.99
CA ASP A 184 9.95 15.42 5.59
C ASP A 184 9.23 14.22 4.97
N TRP A 185 8.17 13.74 5.61
CA TRP A 185 7.36 12.64 5.10
C TRP A 185 6.75 13.01 3.74
N ALA A 186 6.14 14.20 3.63
CA ALA A 186 5.58 14.69 2.38
C ALA A 186 6.65 14.82 1.29
N PHE A 187 7.84 15.34 1.64
CA PHE A 187 8.96 15.47 0.71
C PHE A 187 9.43 14.12 0.16
N PHE A 188 9.64 13.11 1.00
CA PHE A 188 10.10 11.79 0.53
C PHE A 188 9.00 11.04 -0.24
N LEU A 189 7.72 11.26 0.06
CA LEU A 189 6.62 10.76 -0.75
C LEU A 189 6.58 11.43 -2.13
N ALA A 190 6.78 12.76 -2.21
CA ALA A 190 6.91 13.46 -3.48
C ALA A 190 8.13 12.98 -4.28
N ALA A 191 9.26 12.72 -3.63
CA ALA A 191 10.44 12.10 -4.27
C ALA A 191 10.11 10.69 -4.81
N ALA A 192 9.39 9.87 -4.04
CA ALA A 192 8.95 8.56 -4.50
C ALA A 192 8.00 8.65 -5.71
N GLN A 193 7.11 9.66 -5.74
CA GLN A 193 6.22 9.95 -6.86
C GLN A 193 7.00 10.34 -8.12
N ALA A 194 8.07 11.13 -7.96
CA ALA A 194 8.98 11.53 -9.03
C ALA A 194 9.89 10.38 -9.54
N GLY A 195 9.74 9.17 -9.00
CA GLY A 195 10.45 7.97 -9.45
C GLY A 195 11.69 7.61 -8.63
N PHE A 196 12.07 8.43 -7.65
CA PHE A 196 13.19 8.12 -6.76
C PHE A 196 12.84 7.01 -5.77
N ARG A 197 13.88 6.42 -5.18
CA ARG A 197 13.79 5.42 -4.12
C ARG A 197 14.81 5.70 -3.03
N GLY A 198 14.44 5.42 -1.79
CA GLY A 198 15.34 5.47 -0.66
C GLY A 198 16.19 4.22 -0.54
N ARG A 199 17.28 4.33 0.20
CA ARG A 199 18.07 3.21 0.67
C ARG A 199 18.40 3.41 2.14
N HIS A 200 18.07 2.40 2.93
CA HIS A 200 18.40 2.39 4.36
C HIS A 200 19.90 2.17 4.53
N LEU A 201 20.52 2.96 5.40
CA LEU A 201 21.90 2.73 5.84
C LEU A 201 21.93 2.51 7.35
N GLU A 202 22.31 1.28 7.71
CA GLU A 202 22.50 0.87 9.09
C GLU A 202 23.71 1.59 9.72
N ASP A 203 23.54 2.01 10.97
CA ASP A 203 24.56 2.74 11.73
C ASP A 203 25.06 3.97 10.94
N PHE A 204 24.14 4.70 10.32
CA PHE A 204 24.41 5.92 9.57
C PHE A 204 25.29 6.90 10.37
N GLY A 205 25.13 6.96 11.70
CA GLY A 205 25.82 7.91 12.57
C GLY A 205 25.06 9.24 12.74
N PHE A 206 23.77 9.26 12.39
CA PHE A 206 22.85 10.34 12.74
C PHE A 206 22.43 10.21 14.20
N GLU A 207 22.50 11.30 14.97
CA GLU A 207 22.09 11.32 16.37
C GLU A 207 20.94 12.33 16.54
N TYR A 208 19.74 11.80 16.80
CA TYR A 208 18.50 12.57 16.93
C TYR A 208 18.24 12.97 18.38
N ARG A 209 18.06 14.26 18.67
CA ARG A 209 17.79 14.71 20.03
C ARG A 209 16.30 14.72 20.31
N LYS A 210 15.84 13.82 21.19
CA LYS A 210 14.45 13.82 21.64
C LYS A 210 14.24 14.86 22.76
N ARG A 211 13.32 15.79 22.54
CA ARG A 211 12.96 16.88 23.47
C ARG A 211 11.46 16.84 23.81
N PRO A 212 11.06 17.19 25.05
CA PRO A 212 9.63 17.24 25.45
C PRO A 212 8.80 18.21 24.59
N GLU A 213 9.40 19.33 24.21
CA GLU A 213 8.81 20.34 23.33
C GLU A 213 9.55 20.32 21.98
N SER A 214 8.96 19.65 21.00
CA SER A 214 9.47 19.53 19.63
C SER A 214 8.35 19.71 18.62
N LEU A 215 8.70 19.95 17.35
CA LEU A 215 7.72 19.94 16.25
C LEU A 215 6.96 18.60 16.20
N LEU A 216 7.65 17.48 16.43
CA LEU A 216 7.03 16.16 16.53
C LEU A 216 5.99 16.08 17.68
N ALA A 217 6.31 16.63 18.85
CA ALA A 217 5.37 16.69 19.98
C ALA A 217 4.18 17.64 19.73
N GLN A 218 4.34 18.64 18.86
CA GLN A 218 3.24 19.50 18.40
C GLN A 218 2.38 18.81 17.34
N ALA A 219 3.00 18.12 16.38
CA ALA A 219 2.32 17.33 15.35
C ALA A 219 1.43 16.24 15.96
N GLY A 220 1.88 15.59 17.04
CA GLY A 220 1.05 14.61 17.77
C GLY A 220 -0.26 15.18 18.35
N ARG A 221 -0.42 16.51 18.44
CA ARG A 221 -1.68 17.15 18.89
C ARG A 221 -2.70 17.36 17.77
N ASP A 222 -2.27 17.29 16.50
CA ASP A 222 -3.13 17.44 15.30
C ASP A 222 -2.83 16.33 14.27
N GLU A 223 -2.63 15.10 14.76
CA GLU A 223 -2.26 13.96 13.92
C GLU A 223 -3.32 13.67 12.84
N ALA A 224 -4.60 13.79 13.18
CA ALA A 224 -5.70 13.54 12.25
C ALA A 224 -5.73 14.56 11.10
N GLY A 225 -5.48 15.85 11.39
CA GLY A 225 -5.41 16.90 10.39
C GLY A 225 -4.22 16.71 9.45
N LEU A 226 -3.03 16.46 10.00
CA LEU A 226 -1.81 16.20 9.21
C LEU A 226 -1.94 14.94 8.34
N ARG A 227 -2.59 13.89 8.84
CA ARG A 227 -2.85 12.67 8.07
C ARG A 227 -3.83 12.88 6.93
N THR A 228 -4.82 13.74 7.11
CA THR A 228 -5.73 14.13 6.03
C THR A 228 -4.97 14.91 4.96
N GLN A 229 -4.20 15.93 5.38
CA GLN A 229 -3.37 16.73 4.48
C GLN A 229 -2.38 15.87 3.67
N LEU A 230 -1.67 14.93 4.32
CA LEU A 230 -0.73 14.02 3.66
C LEU A 230 -1.44 13.08 2.66
N ARG A 231 -2.62 12.57 3.01
CA ARG A 231 -3.43 11.72 2.12
C ARG A 231 -3.86 12.49 0.88
N ASP A 232 -4.32 13.73 1.04
CA ASP A 232 -4.79 14.57 -0.05
C ASP A 232 -3.63 14.91 -1.01
N ALA A 233 -2.47 15.31 -0.46
CA ALA A 233 -1.27 15.62 -1.23
C ALA A 233 -0.68 14.40 -1.97
N HIS A 234 -0.86 13.19 -1.43
CA HIS A 234 -0.28 11.96 -1.97
C HIS A 234 -1.35 10.88 -2.28
N SER A 235 -2.51 11.31 -2.78
CA SER A 235 -3.62 10.43 -3.14
C SER A 235 -3.27 9.38 -4.20
N TRP A 236 -2.23 9.65 -5.01
CA TRP A 236 -1.64 8.70 -5.97
C TRP A 236 -1.14 7.41 -5.29
N LEU A 237 -0.68 7.49 -4.04
CA LEU A 237 -0.16 6.37 -3.25
C LEU A 237 -1.18 5.87 -2.22
N MET A 238 -1.91 6.79 -1.59
CA MET A 238 -2.75 6.54 -0.42
C MET A 238 -4.15 5.98 -0.76
N ASN A 239 -4.32 5.45 -1.96
CA ASN A 239 -5.56 4.81 -2.41
C ASN A 239 -5.44 3.28 -2.36
N PRO A 240 -6.55 2.54 -2.16
CA PRO A 240 -6.48 1.10 -1.98
C PRO A 240 -5.90 0.34 -3.18
N ARG A 241 -6.09 0.81 -4.41
CA ARG A 241 -5.53 0.16 -5.61
C ARG A 241 -3.99 0.21 -5.62
N ALA A 242 -3.41 1.37 -5.32
CA ALA A 242 -1.98 1.55 -5.22
C ALA A 242 -1.41 0.73 -4.05
N LEU A 243 -2.05 0.80 -2.89
CA LEU A 243 -1.64 0.02 -1.71
C LEU A 243 -1.71 -1.49 -1.95
N ALA A 244 -2.77 -2.00 -2.59
CA ALA A 244 -2.90 -3.42 -2.92
C ALA A 244 -1.83 -3.89 -3.93
N SER A 245 -1.51 -3.03 -4.90
CA SER A 245 -0.43 -3.32 -5.86
C SER A 245 0.94 -3.35 -5.17
N LEU A 246 1.18 -2.44 -4.23
CA LEU A 246 2.41 -2.39 -3.43
C LEU A 246 2.49 -3.55 -2.42
N GLU A 247 1.38 -3.93 -1.79
CA GLU A 247 1.32 -5.12 -0.92
C GLU A 247 1.74 -6.36 -1.70
N HIS A 248 1.17 -6.58 -2.89
CA HIS A 248 1.55 -7.71 -3.72
C HIS A 248 3.03 -7.68 -4.14
N ALA A 249 3.60 -6.51 -4.39
CA ALA A 249 4.96 -6.37 -4.90
C ALA A 249 6.04 -6.38 -3.80
N GLU A 250 5.76 -5.77 -2.65
CA GLU A 250 6.74 -5.49 -1.59
C GLU A 250 6.54 -6.35 -0.34
N ALA A 251 5.29 -6.74 -0.03
CA ALA A 251 4.97 -7.45 1.20
C ALA A 251 3.73 -8.37 1.06
N PRO A 252 3.82 -9.44 0.25
CA PRO A 252 2.68 -10.31 -0.04
C PRO A 252 2.02 -10.87 1.22
N ARG A 253 0.69 -10.93 1.21
CA ARG A 253 -0.10 -11.29 2.41
C ARG A 253 -0.13 -12.78 2.73
N PHE A 254 -0.09 -13.64 1.72
CA PHE A 254 -0.23 -15.09 1.85
C PHE A 254 1.06 -15.81 1.46
N ALA A 255 1.49 -16.75 2.31
CA ALA A 255 2.42 -17.82 1.97
C ALA A 255 1.60 -19.05 1.57
N ILE A 256 1.52 -19.34 0.27
CA ILE A 256 0.73 -20.43 -0.29
C ILE A 256 1.64 -21.64 -0.49
N LEU A 257 1.35 -22.72 0.23
CA LEU A 257 2.06 -24.00 0.20
C LEU A 257 1.21 -25.07 -0.48
N PHE A 258 1.78 -25.71 -1.48
CA PHE A 258 1.22 -26.89 -2.14
C PHE A 258 1.83 -28.14 -1.51
N GLU A 259 1.07 -28.86 -0.68
CA GLU A 259 1.59 -30.04 0.05
C GLU A 259 1.93 -31.21 -0.88
N ASP A 260 1.24 -31.32 -2.01
CA ASP A 260 1.41 -32.38 -3.00
C ASP A 260 2.65 -32.20 -3.89
N THR A 261 3.11 -30.95 -4.08
CA THR A 261 4.31 -30.65 -4.88
C THR A 261 5.48 -30.10 -4.05
N GLU A 262 5.26 -29.85 -2.76
CA GLU A 262 6.20 -29.21 -1.83
C GLU A 262 6.65 -27.80 -2.24
N GLU A 263 5.90 -27.14 -3.13
CA GLU A 263 6.21 -25.79 -3.59
C GLU A 263 5.56 -24.72 -2.70
N ALA A 264 6.26 -23.60 -2.48
CA ALA A 264 5.74 -22.45 -1.76
C ALA A 264 5.84 -21.17 -2.60
N PHE A 265 4.85 -20.30 -2.49
CA PHE A 265 4.75 -19.02 -3.19
C PHE A 265 4.25 -17.92 -2.27
N PHE A 266 4.74 -16.70 -2.46
CA PHE A 266 4.20 -15.53 -1.78
C PHE A 266 3.29 -14.75 -2.74
N ALA A 267 2.08 -14.40 -2.29
CA ALA A 267 1.13 -13.62 -3.07
C ALA A 267 0.13 -12.88 -2.17
N THR A 268 -0.28 -11.67 -2.58
CA THR A 268 -1.53 -11.05 -2.09
C THR A 268 -2.72 -11.39 -2.99
N ASP A 269 -2.48 -11.52 -4.30
CA ASP A 269 -3.50 -11.93 -5.25
C ASP A 269 -3.33 -13.43 -5.46
N PRO A 270 -4.23 -14.27 -4.94
CA PRO A 270 -4.05 -15.71 -4.99
C PRO A 270 -4.03 -16.25 -6.43
N ALA A 271 -4.56 -15.51 -7.42
CA ALA A 271 -4.49 -15.92 -8.83
C ALA A 271 -3.16 -15.54 -9.52
N ARG A 272 -2.30 -14.75 -8.87
CA ARG A 272 -0.98 -14.34 -9.37
C ARG A 272 0.09 -14.77 -8.37
N LEU A 273 0.50 -16.03 -8.45
CA LEU A 273 1.60 -16.52 -7.62
C LEU A 273 2.89 -15.76 -7.95
N GLY A 274 3.62 -15.36 -6.90
CA GLY A 274 4.95 -14.75 -7.05
C GLY A 274 6.01 -15.76 -7.50
N ALA A 275 7.28 -15.41 -7.29
CA ALA A 275 8.37 -16.37 -7.50
C ALA A 275 8.27 -17.54 -6.50
N PRO A 276 8.66 -18.77 -6.89
CA PRO A 276 8.81 -19.88 -5.95
C PRO A 276 9.74 -19.49 -4.79
N VAL A 277 9.40 -19.94 -3.58
CA VAL A 277 10.18 -19.75 -2.35
C VAL A 277 10.88 -21.08 -2.02
N PRO A 278 12.17 -21.25 -2.35
CA PRO A 278 12.83 -22.55 -2.24
C PRO A 278 12.98 -23.05 -0.80
N ASP A 279 13.14 -22.14 0.15
CA ASP A 279 13.31 -22.46 1.57
C ASP A 279 12.37 -21.60 2.43
N LEU A 280 11.16 -22.12 2.63
CA LEU A 280 10.13 -21.48 3.44
C LEU A 280 10.56 -21.39 4.93
N GLY A 281 11.30 -22.38 5.42
CA GLY A 281 11.79 -22.41 6.80
C GLY A 281 12.76 -21.26 7.07
N ARG A 282 13.74 -21.08 6.19
CA ARG A 282 14.69 -19.95 6.26
C ARG A 282 13.97 -18.61 6.16
N ALA A 283 13.02 -18.46 5.23
CA ALA A 283 12.25 -17.23 5.09
C ALA A 283 11.45 -16.90 6.37
N PHE A 284 10.79 -17.90 6.95
CA PHE A 284 10.06 -17.76 8.22
C PHE A 284 11.01 -17.34 9.34
N TRP A 285 12.09 -18.09 9.59
CA TRP A 285 13.00 -17.81 10.71
C TRP A 285 13.77 -16.51 10.55
N ALA A 286 14.17 -16.14 9.34
CA ALA A 286 14.78 -14.84 9.07
C ALA A 286 13.84 -13.69 9.49
N SER A 287 12.55 -13.79 9.20
CA SER A 287 11.56 -12.77 9.62
C SER A 287 11.33 -12.74 11.14
N ARG A 288 11.59 -13.84 11.85
CA ARG A 288 11.47 -13.91 13.31
C ARG A 288 12.68 -13.31 14.02
N THR A 289 13.87 -13.43 13.43
CA THR A 289 15.11 -12.88 14.01
C THR A 289 15.47 -11.47 13.52
N GLY A 290 14.83 -10.99 12.45
CA GLY A 290 15.05 -9.67 11.88
C GLY A 290 13.77 -9.13 11.23
N SER A 291 12.78 -8.84 12.07
CA SER A 291 11.39 -8.53 11.67
C SER A 291 11.24 -7.19 10.94
N THR A 292 12.20 -6.29 11.12
CA THR A 292 12.33 -5.03 10.39
C THR A 292 13.03 -5.20 9.05
N ARG A 293 13.74 -6.30 8.82
CA ARG A 293 14.57 -6.53 7.62
C ARG A 293 13.92 -7.49 6.63
N PHE A 294 13.35 -8.57 7.15
CA PHE A 294 12.81 -9.65 6.35
C PHE A 294 11.31 -9.70 6.47
N HIS A 295 10.64 -9.70 5.32
CA HIS A 295 9.21 -9.91 5.23
C HIS A 295 8.90 -11.41 5.22
N PHE A 296 7.88 -11.80 5.98
CA PHE A 296 7.17 -13.06 5.82
C PHE A 296 5.67 -12.78 5.81
N PRO A 297 4.89 -13.45 4.96
CA PRO A 297 3.45 -13.23 4.88
C PRO A 297 2.72 -13.39 6.22
N GLY A 298 1.73 -12.52 6.46
CA GLY A 298 0.95 -12.53 7.70
C GLY A 298 0.17 -13.83 7.88
N TYR A 299 -0.20 -14.49 6.78
CA TYR A 299 -0.97 -15.73 6.76
C TYR A 299 -0.27 -16.82 5.96
N VAL A 300 -0.40 -18.06 6.42
CA VAL A 300 0.05 -19.25 5.68
C VAL A 300 -1.15 -20.06 5.23
N VAL A 301 -1.13 -20.48 3.98
CA VAL A 301 -2.20 -21.23 3.32
C VAL A 301 -1.63 -22.56 2.86
N ALA A 302 -2.07 -23.66 3.45
CA ALA A 302 -1.80 -25.01 2.95
C ALA A 302 -2.93 -25.45 2.04
N THR A 303 -2.61 -26.03 0.88
CA THR A 303 -3.56 -26.61 -0.06
C THR A 303 -2.87 -27.63 -1.00
N THR A 304 -3.60 -28.22 -1.94
CA THR A 304 -3.05 -29.04 -3.03
C THR A 304 -3.20 -28.31 -4.36
N ARG A 305 -2.41 -28.67 -5.38
CA ARG A 305 -2.59 -28.13 -6.74
C ARG A 305 -3.99 -28.42 -7.27
N ALA A 306 -4.51 -29.61 -6.99
CA ALA A 306 -5.86 -30.00 -7.38
C ALA A 306 -6.93 -29.10 -6.75
N ALA A 307 -6.87 -28.87 -5.43
CA ALA A 307 -7.83 -28.01 -4.74
C ALA A 307 -7.77 -26.55 -5.22
N TYR A 308 -6.55 -26.02 -5.37
CA TYR A 308 -6.34 -24.67 -5.88
C TYR A 308 -6.89 -24.49 -7.30
N GLU A 309 -6.65 -25.43 -8.21
CA GLU A 309 -7.18 -25.37 -9.58
C GLU A 309 -8.70 -25.50 -9.64
N ILE A 310 -9.31 -26.34 -8.81
CA ILE A 310 -10.77 -26.43 -8.67
C ILE A 310 -11.34 -25.06 -8.27
N LEU A 311 -10.76 -24.42 -7.25
CA LEU A 311 -11.20 -23.09 -6.79
C LEU A 311 -10.99 -22.00 -7.84
N ARG A 312 -9.87 -22.05 -8.56
CA ARG A 312 -9.53 -21.11 -9.64
C ARG A 312 -10.50 -21.24 -10.81
N GLN A 313 -10.80 -22.46 -11.25
CA GLN A 313 -11.72 -22.73 -12.35
C GLN A 313 -13.17 -22.39 -11.99
N ALA A 314 -13.55 -22.57 -10.73
CA ALA A 314 -14.85 -22.18 -10.22
C ALA A 314 -14.99 -20.66 -9.97
N GLY A 315 -13.93 -19.85 -10.16
CA GLY A 315 -13.97 -18.40 -9.95
C GLY A 315 -14.09 -17.96 -8.49
N VAL A 316 -13.97 -18.88 -7.53
CA VAL A 316 -14.18 -18.60 -6.09
C VAL A 316 -12.88 -18.38 -5.32
N LEU A 317 -11.72 -18.46 -5.99
CA LEU A 317 -10.41 -18.45 -5.33
C LEU A 317 -10.19 -17.20 -4.45
N HIS A 318 -10.44 -16.00 -4.98
CA HIS A 318 -10.31 -14.75 -4.23
C HIS A 318 -11.26 -14.69 -3.03
N TRP A 319 -12.52 -15.07 -3.24
CA TRP A 319 -13.53 -15.11 -2.18
C TRP A 319 -13.13 -16.09 -1.08
N VAL A 320 -12.64 -17.29 -1.42
CA VAL A 320 -12.19 -18.29 -0.45
C VAL A 320 -11.06 -17.73 0.42
N PHE A 321 -10.05 -17.12 -0.18
CA PHE A 321 -8.92 -16.56 0.57
C PHE A 321 -9.38 -15.45 1.51
N TRP A 322 -10.23 -14.54 1.04
CA TRP A 322 -10.83 -13.50 1.87
C TRP A 322 -11.69 -14.09 3.01
N ALA A 323 -12.58 -15.04 2.70
CA ALA A 323 -13.51 -15.64 3.65
C ALA A 323 -12.76 -16.43 4.74
N LEU A 324 -11.68 -17.11 4.37
CA LEU A 324 -10.81 -17.79 5.32
C LEU A 324 -9.98 -16.79 6.13
N GLN A 325 -9.50 -15.69 5.53
CA GLN A 325 -8.79 -14.63 6.26
C GLN A 325 -9.67 -14.01 7.35
N CYS A 326 -10.90 -13.58 7.00
CA CYS A 326 -11.87 -13.03 7.96
C CYS A 326 -12.10 -13.98 9.15
N ARG A 327 -12.20 -15.28 8.87
CA ARG A 327 -12.38 -16.32 9.90
C ARG A 327 -11.10 -16.54 10.71
N ALA A 328 -9.93 -16.52 10.07
CA ALA A 328 -8.63 -16.68 10.71
C ALA A 328 -8.31 -15.52 11.67
N MET A 329 -8.77 -14.31 11.36
CA MET A 329 -8.69 -13.16 12.27
C MET A 329 -9.54 -13.36 13.54
N ALA A 330 -10.70 -14.01 13.42
CA ALA A 330 -11.57 -14.31 14.56
C ALA A 330 -11.14 -15.57 15.35
N ALA A 331 -10.50 -16.52 14.68
CA ALA A 331 -10.04 -17.80 15.22
C ALA A 331 -8.79 -18.18 14.43
N GLU A 332 -7.60 -18.12 15.07
CA GLU A 332 -6.24 -18.19 14.51
C GLU A 332 -6.00 -19.13 13.30
N CYS A 333 -6.87 -20.13 13.08
CA CYS A 333 -6.94 -21.00 11.91
C CYS A 333 -8.36 -21.06 11.31
N ALA A 334 -8.46 -21.01 9.98
CA ALA A 334 -9.67 -21.26 9.21
C ALA A 334 -9.45 -22.40 8.20
N VAL A 335 -10.48 -23.20 7.95
CA VAL A 335 -10.40 -24.39 7.10
C VAL A 335 -11.53 -24.38 6.09
N LEU A 336 -11.22 -24.69 4.83
CA LEU A 336 -12.20 -24.93 3.78
C LEU A 336 -12.38 -26.44 3.56
N GLU A 337 -13.62 -26.92 3.68
CA GLU A 337 -14.05 -28.23 3.19
C GLU A 337 -14.70 -28.06 1.81
N LEU A 338 -14.18 -28.77 0.79
CA LEU A 338 -14.82 -28.83 -0.52
C LEU A 338 -15.72 -30.06 -0.62
N VAL A 339 -16.96 -29.85 -1.05
CA VAL A 339 -17.97 -30.90 -1.17
C VAL A 339 -18.58 -30.86 -2.57
N ALA A 340 -18.79 -32.04 -3.16
CA ALA A 340 -19.49 -32.16 -4.43
C ALA A 340 -20.99 -31.95 -4.23
N GLY A 341 -21.63 -31.16 -5.09
CA GLY A 341 -23.08 -31.00 -5.11
C GLY A 341 -23.61 -30.59 -6.48
N ALA A 342 -24.92 -30.31 -6.55
CA ALA A 342 -25.57 -29.84 -7.77
C ALA A 342 -25.53 -28.31 -7.93
N ARG A 343 -25.29 -27.58 -6.83
CA ARG A 343 -25.36 -26.13 -6.73
C ARG A 343 -24.17 -25.59 -5.97
N PHE A 344 -23.87 -24.31 -6.17
CA PHE A 344 -22.98 -23.62 -5.24
C PHE A 344 -23.69 -23.43 -3.91
N ALA A 345 -23.03 -23.76 -2.80
CA ALA A 345 -23.56 -23.48 -1.47
C ALA A 345 -22.44 -23.26 -0.45
N VAL A 346 -22.69 -22.37 0.50
CA VAL A 346 -21.78 -22.05 1.60
C VAL A 346 -22.47 -22.36 2.91
N SER A 347 -21.80 -23.11 3.78
CA SER A 347 -22.28 -23.36 5.14
C SER A 347 -21.14 -23.30 6.13
N GLU A 348 -21.42 -22.79 7.33
CA GLU A 348 -20.44 -22.75 8.41
C GLU A 348 -20.47 -24.03 9.25
N GLY A 349 -19.32 -24.34 9.86
CA GLY A 349 -19.21 -25.40 10.84
C GLY A 349 -18.16 -25.10 11.89
N GLU A 350 -18.28 -25.79 13.02
CA GLU A 350 -17.24 -25.84 14.04
C GLU A 350 -16.56 -27.21 14.01
N GLY A 351 -15.25 -27.26 14.25
CA GLY A 351 -14.51 -28.51 14.23
C GLY A 351 -13.20 -28.42 14.99
N GLN A 352 -12.72 -29.59 15.43
CA GLN A 352 -11.48 -29.70 16.22
C GLN A 352 -10.24 -29.99 15.36
N ALA A 353 -10.41 -30.44 14.11
CA ALA A 353 -9.30 -30.79 13.22
C ALA A 353 -9.07 -29.72 12.15
N ALA A 354 -7.83 -29.23 12.07
CA ALA A 354 -7.37 -28.30 11.04
C ALA A 354 -7.03 -29.06 9.74
N SER A 355 -8.04 -29.69 9.14
CA SER A 355 -7.91 -30.48 7.91
C SER A 355 -9.06 -30.22 6.96
N GLY A 356 -8.73 -29.97 5.69
CA GLY A 356 -9.66 -29.65 4.62
C GLY A 356 -8.92 -29.45 3.29
N ALA A 357 -9.62 -28.99 2.26
CA ALA A 357 -9.03 -28.70 0.95
C ALA A 357 -8.10 -27.47 0.97
N VAL A 358 -8.39 -26.51 1.85
CA VAL A 358 -7.52 -25.34 2.11
C VAL A 358 -7.48 -25.13 3.62
N VAL A 359 -6.31 -24.89 4.17
CA VAL A 359 -6.16 -24.46 5.56
C VAL A 359 -5.38 -23.16 5.58
N LEU A 360 -5.97 -22.11 6.15
CA LEU A 360 -5.38 -20.79 6.29
C LEU A 360 -5.20 -20.49 7.78
N ALA A 361 -3.99 -20.12 8.19
CA ALA A 361 -3.74 -19.71 9.56
C ALA A 361 -2.89 -18.45 9.61
N SER A 362 -2.98 -17.73 10.73
CA SER A 362 -1.99 -16.69 11.03
C SER A 362 -0.59 -17.31 11.08
N SER A 363 0.40 -16.62 10.53
CA SER A 363 1.81 -17.02 10.64
C SER A 363 2.30 -17.07 12.10
N ALA A 364 1.56 -16.42 13.02
CA ALA A 364 1.80 -16.45 14.45
C ALA A 364 0.96 -17.50 15.21
N ALA A 365 0.14 -18.31 14.53
CA ALA A 365 -0.75 -19.28 15.16
C ALA A 365 0.00 -20.38 15.92
N SER A 366 -0.54 -20.80 17.06
CA SER A 366 0.02 -21.85 17.92
C SER A 366 -0.66 -23.21 17.70
N THR A 367 -0.14 -24.29 18.32
CA THR A 367 -0.77 -25.63 18.28
C THR A 367 -2.16 -25.68 18.91
N GLY A 368 -2.54 -24.68 19.73
CA GLY A 368 -3.85 -24.57 20.39
C GLY A 368 -4.84 -23.63 19.69
N ALA A 369 -4.59 -23.28 18.43
CA ALA A 369 -5.41 -22.35 17.66
C ALA A 369 -6.90 -22.75 17.64
N ARG A 370 -7.78 -21.77 17.84
CA ARG A 370 -9.22 -21.95 17.58
C ARG A 370 -9.43 -22.11 16.07
N ILE A 371 -10.24 -23.10 15.69
CA ILE A 371 -10.48 -23.45 14.29
C ILE A 371 -11.92 -23.10 13.88
N ARG A 372 -12.07 -22.37 12.78
CA ARG A 372 -13.36 -22.14 12.12
C ARG A 372 -13.40 -22.90 10.80
N LYS A 373 -14.49 -23.63 10.54
CA LYS A 373 -14.67 -24.37 9.29
C LYS A 373 -15.68 -23.68 8.39
N LEU A 374 -15.34 -23.63 7.11
CA LEU A 374 -16.19 -23.19 6.03
C LEU A 374 -16.35 -24.37 5.08
N ARG A 375 -17.58 -24.70 4.72
CA ARG A 375 -17.87 -25.72 3.72
C ARG A 375 -18.37 -25.03 2.46
N LEU A 376 -17.71 -25.30 1.34
CA LEU A 376 -18.10 -24.85 0.03
C LEU A 376 -18.51 -26.05 -0.82
N THR A 377 -19.75 -26.04 -1.27
CA THR A 377 -20.29 -27.03 -2.19
C THR A 377 -20.08 -26.52 -3.61
N LEU A 378 -19.46 -27.33 -4.47
CA LEU A 378 -19.19 -27.01 -5.86
C LEU A 378 -19.88 -28.01 -6.82
N PRO A 379 -20.32 -27.55 -8.00
CA PRO A 379 -20.92 -28.42 -9.01
C PRO A 379 -19.93 -29.46 -9.56
N SER A 380 -20.29 -30.75 -9.46
CA SER A 380 -19.63 -31.87 -10.16
C SER A 380 -18.08 -31.92 -10.09
N THR A 381 -17.51 -31.81 -8.89
CA THR A 381 -16.08 -32.06 -8.63
C THR A 381 -15.91 -33.10 -7.53
N ALA A 382 -15.17 -34.18 -7.78
CA ALA A 382 -14.72 -35.06 -6.69
C ALA A 382 -13.89 -34.22 -5.69
N PRO A 383 -14.10 -34.36 -4.37
CA PRO A 383 -13.36 -33.57 -3.39
C PRO A 383 -11.86 -33.88 -3.50
N PRO A 384 -10.98 -32.87 -3.53
CA PRO A 384 -9.54 -33.07 -3.58
C PRO A 384 -9.04 -33.68 -2.25
N PRO A 385 -7.81 -34.22 -2.24
CA PRO A 385 -7.16 -34.64 -1.00
C PRO A 385 -7.15 -33.50 0.02
N SER A 386 -7.38 -33.84 1.29
CA SER A 386 -7.30 -32.88 2.38
C SER A 386 -5.85 -32.68 2.81
N VAL A 387 -5.51 -31.43 3.12
CA VAL A 387 -4.25 -31.02 3.74
C VAL A 387 -4.43 -30.87 5.25
N HIS A 388 -3.33 -30.77 5.99
CA HIS A 388 -3.35 -30.62 7.45
C HIS A 388 -2.47 -29.45 7.89
N PHE A 389 -2.95 -28.63 8.85
CA PHE A 389 -2.14 -27.52 9.36
C PHE A 389 -0.99 -27.95 10.29
N HIS A 390 -1.21 -28.99 11.10
CA HIS A 390 -0.25 -29.43 12.12
C HIS A 390 1.14 -29.75 11.53
N PRO A 391 1.26 -30.51 10.42
CA PRO A 391 2.53 -30.77 9.76
C PRO A 391 3.30 -29.51 9.35
N LEU A 392 2.64 -28.44 8.91
CA LEU A 392 3.31 -27.20 8.51
C LEU A 392 3.93 -26.46 9.71
N SER A 393 3.16 -26.31 10.78
CA SER A 393 3.65 -25.68 12.01
C SER A 393 4.78 -26.50 12.66
N GLU A 394 4.74 -27.82 12.53
CA GLU A 394 5.81 -28.73 12.94
C GLU A 394 7.01 -28.64 11.99
N ARG A 395 6.81 -28.57 10.67
CA ARG A 395 7.90 -28.39 9.69
C ARG A 395 8.69 -27.12 9.95
N LEU A 396 8.02 -26.01 10.26
CA LEU A 396 8.70 -24.77 10.61
C LEU A 396 9.43 -24.89 11.96
N ARG A 397 8.79 -25.49 12.98
CA ARG A 397 9.37 -25.71 14.32
C ARG A 397 10.52 -26.71 14.37
N HIS A 398 10.55 -27.68 13.48
CA HIS A 398 11.59 -28.71 13.40
C HIS A 398 12.56 -28.49 12.23
N SER A 399 12.47 -27.34 11.55
CA SER A 399 13.47 -26.98 10.54
C SER A 399 14.85 -26.83 11.18
N GLU A 400 15.91 -26.98 10.38
CA GLU A 400 17.29 -26.79 10.82
C GLU A 400 17.56 -25.41 11.44
N TYR A 401 16.71 -24.43 11.12
CA TYR A 401 16.78 -23.06 11.62
C TYR A 401 16.01 -22.84 12.92
N ALA A 402 15.37 -23.85 13.50
CA ALA A 402 14.57 -23.69 14.72
C ALA A 402 15.37 -23.17 15.91
N CYS A 403 16.68 -23.43 15.95
CA CYS A 403 17.58 -22.86 16.95
C CYS A 403 17.64 -21.33 16.92
N ALA A 404 17.28 -20.71 15.79
CA ALA A 404 17.16 -19.26 15.64
C ALA A 404 16.08 -18.66 16.56
N ALA A 405 15.10 -19.46 17.02
CA ALA A 405 14.12 -19.03 18.02
C ALA A 405 14.74 -18.53 19.33
N GLY A 406 15.92 -19.07 19.69
CA GLY A 406 16.66 -18.67 20.89
C GLY A 406 17.56 -17.45 20.67
N LEU A 407 17.63 -16.93 19.44
CA LEU A 407 18.46 -15.79 19.09
C LEU A 407 17.60 -14.53 18.99
N SER A 408 17.77 -13.62 19.93
CA SER A 408 17.26 -12.25 19.80
C SER A 408 18.43 -11.36 19.35
N TRP A 409 18.38 -10.89 18.10
CA TRP A 409 19.36 -9.95 17.55
C TRP A 409 18.81 -8.52 17.47
N GLU A 410 17.56 -8.29 17.85
CA GLU A 410 16.96 -6.95 17.86
C GLU A 410 17.32 -6.22 19.16
N TRP A 411 18.45 -5.52 19.15
CA TRP A 411 18.89 -4.64 20.24
C TRP A 411 18.22 -3.24 20.18
N ARG A 412 17.36 -3.01 19.18
CA ARG A 412 16.59 -1.77 18.93
C ARG A 412 15.09 -2.08 19.05
N ARG A 413 14.28 -1.16 19.59
CA ARG A 413 12.89 -1.45 20.01
C ARG A 413 11.93 -1.57 18.81
N GLY A 414 10.89 -2.40 18.99
CA GLY A 414 9.93 -2.82 17.95
C GLY A 414 8.63 -2.03 17.83
N ASP A 415 8.65 -0.71 18.02
CA ASP A 415 7.53 0.18 17.66
C ASP A 415 7.56 0.62 16.19
N LEU A 416 8.55 0.15 15.45
CA LEU A 416 8.71 0.33 14.01
C LEU A 416 7.88 -0.65 13.18
N PRO A 417 7.68 -0.37 11.87
CA PRO A 417 6.75 -1.14 11.06
C PRO A 417 7.21 -2.59 10.93
N LEU A 418 6.46 -3.49 11.56
CA LEU A 418 6.70 -4.92 11.44
C LEU A 418 6.36 -5.36 10.02
N ARG A 419 7.36 -5.83 9.26
CA ARG A 419 7.16 -6.22 7.85
C ARG A 419 6.17 -7.36 7.66
N HIS A 420 5.99 -8.22 8.66
CA HIS A 420 5.00 -9.29 8.64
C HIS A 420 3.55 -8.79 8.83
N ARG A 421 3.36 -7.54 9.30
CA ARG A 421 2.06 -6.88 9.46
C ARG A 421 1.79 -5.84 8.37
N ALA A 422 2.59 -5.81 7.31
CA ALA A 422 2.43 -4.83 6.23
C ALA A 422 1.06 -4.91 5.53
N HIS A 423 0.38 -6.05 5.58
CA HIS A 423 -0.99 -6.22 5.07
C HIS A 423 -2.03 -5.33 5.78
N GLU A 424 -1.77 -4.95 7.03
CA GLU A 424 -2.66 -4.06 7.80
C GLU A 424 -2.69 -2.64 7.24
N VAL A 425 -1.69 -2.25 6.44
CA VAL A 425 -1.66 -0.95 5.76
C VAL A 425 -2.86 -0.82 4.82
N LEU A 426 -3.08 -1.84 3.98
CA LEU A 426 -4.23 -1.88 3.08
C LEU A 426 -5.54 -2.02 3.86
N GLU A 427 -5.59 -2.88 4.86
CA GLU A 427 -6.80 -3.13 5.65
C GLU A 427 -7.29 -1.87 6.37
N ARG A 428 -6.38 -1.09 6.95
CA ARG A 428 -6.72 0.20 7.56
C ARG A 428 -7.24 1.19 6.52
N ALA A 429 -6.69 1.19 5.32
CA ALA A 429 -7.10 2.11 4.25
C ALA A 429 -8.52 1.80 3.74
N VAL A 430 -8.93 0.53 3.72
CA VAL A 430 -10.29 0.11 3.32
C VAL A 430 -11.26 -0.02 4.50
N GLY A 431 -10.79 0.12 5.74
CA GLY A 431 -11.60 0.00 6.95
C GLY A 431 -11.99 -1.43 7.32
N GLY A 432 -11.26 -2.45 6.84
CA GLY A 432 -11.59 -3.86 7.06
C GLY A 432 -10.67 -4.83 6.32
N VAL A 433 -11.12 -6.08 6.15
CA VAL A 433 -10.34 -7.13 5.48
C VAL A 433 -10.41 -6.94 3.97
N ALA A 434 -9.28 -6.62 3.35
CA ALA A 434 -9.22 -6.42 1.90
C ALA A 434 -9.34 -7.75 1.12
N ALA A 435 -10.22 -7.80 0.12
CA ALA A 435 -10.56 -9.01 -0.64
C ALA A 435 -9.59 -9.40 -1.79
N CYS A 436 -8.30 -9.00 -1.71
CA CYS A 436 -7.22 -9.22 -2.70
C CYS A 436 -7.22 -8.25 -3.92
N VAL A 437 -6.11 -8.21 -4.68
CA VAL A 437 -5.84 -7.20 -5.74
C VAL A 437 -6.73 -7.39 -6.97
N LEU A 438 -7.33 -6.30 -7.47
CA LEU A 438 -8.15 -6.32 -8.68
C LEU A 438 -7.32 -6.52 -9.97
N PRO A 439 -7.82 -7.30 -10.94
CA PRO A 439 -7.27 -7.35 -12.30
C PRO A 439 -7.34 -5.97 -12.97
N GLN A 440 -6.41 -5.69 -13.89
CA GLN A 440 -6.45 -4.46 -14.68
C GLN A 440 -7.61 -4.51 -15.70
N GLY A 441 -8.22 -3.36 -16.01
CA GLY A 441 -9.26 -3.24 -17.03
C GLY A 441 -10.64 -2.87 -16.47
N VAL A 442 -11.65 -2.87 -17.33
CA VAL A 442 -13.04 -2.59 -16.96
C VAL A 442 -13.61 -3.85 -16.28
N GLN A 443 -14.19 -3.69 -15.09
CA GLN A 443 -14.75 -4.78 -14.29
C GLN A 443 -16.23 -4.50 -13.98
N VAL A 444 -17.11 -5.48 -14.14
CA VAL A 444 -18.55 -5.35 -13.86
C VAL A 444 -18.97 -6.39 -12.84
N GLY A 445 -19.49 -5.95 -11.70
CA GLY A 445 -20.09 -6.81 -10.69
C GLY A 445 -21.59 -6.99 -10.91
N PHE A 446 -22.08 -8.22 -10.78
CA PHE A 446 -23.49 -8.60 -10.80
C PHE A 446 -23.87 -9.05 -9.38
N ALA A 447 -24.63 -8.25 -8.63
CA ALA A 447 -25.15 -8.68 -7.34
C ALA A 447 -26.56 -9.24 -7.51
N LEU A 448 -26.72 -10.56 -7.36
CA LEU A 448 -27.95 -11.28 -7.68
C LEU A 448 -28.24 -12.32 -6.60
N ALA A 449 -29.51 -12.46 -6.19
CA ALA A 449 -29.94 -13.59 -5.36
C ALA A 449 -29.93 -14.91 -6.15
N ARG A 450 -30.18 -14.83 -7.47
CA ARG A 450 -30.15 -15.94 -8.41
C ARG A 450 -29.67 -15.45 -9.77
N VAL A 451 -28.81 -16.23 -10.43
CA VAL A 451 -28.40 -15.96 -11.80
C VAL A 451 -29.45 -16.50 -12.76
N ASP A 452 -29.92 -15.64 -13.67
CA ASP A 452 -30.81 -16.02 -14.77
C ASP A 452 -30.08 -15.99 -16.12
N ALA A 453 -30.77 -16.45 -17.18
CA ALA A 453 -30.20 -16.52 -18.52
C ALA A 453 -29.79 -15.14 -19.07
N ALA A 454 -30.52 -14.07 -18.70
CA ALA A 454 -30.23 -12.73 -19.18
C ALA A 454 -28.94 -12.17 -18.57
N ALA A 455 -28.72 -12.41 -17.27
CA ALA A 455 -27.47 -12.05 -16.60
C ALA A 455 -26.27 -12.81 -17.19
N ALA A 456 -26.43 -14.11 -17.47
CA ALA A 456 -25.38 -14.93 -18.10
C ALA A 456 -25.05 -14.45 -19.53
N ASP A 457 -26.06 -14.21 -20.36
CA ASP A 457 -25.89 -13.72 -21.73
C ASP A 457 -25.16 -12.36 -21.76
N LEU A 458 -25.51 -11.45 -20.85
CA LEU A 458 -24.86 -10.16 -20.73
C LEU A 458 -23.41 -10.29 -20.26
N ALA A 459 -23.15 -11.13 -19.24
CA ALA A 459 -21.80 -11.40 -18.77
C ALA A 459 -20.91 -11.93 -19.90
N GLN A 460 -21.43 -12.85 -20.72
CA GLN A 460 -20.72 -13.40 -21.87
C GLN A 460 -20.42 -12.35 -22.95
N GLU A 461 -21.38 -11.46 -23.26
CA GLU A 461 -21.17 -10.35 -24.19
C GLU A 461 -20.12 -9.35 -23.69
N LEU A 462 -20.16 -9.01 -22.39
CA LEU A 462 -19.17 -8.14 -21.75
C LEU A 462 -17.76 -8.74 -21.83
N ARG A 463 -17.62 -10.04 -21.55
CA ARG A 463 -16.35 -10.77 -21.69
C ARG A 463 -15.82 -10.78 -23.11
N ARG A 464 -16.68 -11.00 -24.12
CA ARG A 464 -16.30 -10.92 -25.54
C ARG A 464 -15.72 -9.56 -25.92
N ARG A 465 -16.01 -8.51 -25.13
CA ARG A 465 -15.49 -7.15 -25.29
C ARG A 465 -14.30 -6.84 -24.36
N GLY A 466 -13.76 -7.83 -23.65
CA GLY A 466 -12.63 -7.67 -22.74
C GLY A 466 -12.97 -7.02 -21.40
N VAL A 467 -14.25 -7.01 -21.02
CA VAL A 467 -14.70 -6.57 -19.69
C VAL A 467 -14.70 -7.77 -18.77
N GLY A 468 -14.03 -7.66 -17.62
CA GLY A 468 -14.10 -8.70 -16.60
C GLY A 468 -15.41 -8.61 -15.83
N VAL A 469 -15.97 -9.76 -15.46
CA VAL A 469 -17.31 -9.86 -14.89
C VAL A 469 -17.29 -10.68 -13.61
N HIS A 470 -17.86 -10.14 -12.55
CA HIS A 470 -17.85 -10.73 -11.22
C HIS A 470 -19.28 -10.96 -10.75
N LEU A 471 -19.57 -12.11 -10.15
CA LEU A 471 -20.86 -12.43 -9.57
C LEU A 471 -20.80 -12.32 -8.05
N PHE A 472 -21.76 -11.63 -7.46
CA PHE A 472 -21.98 -11.52 -6.03
C PHE A 472 -23.34 -12.12 -5.71
N ILE A 473 -23.33 -13.18 -4.92
CA ILE A 473 -24.51 -13.98 -4.59
C ILE A 473 -24.95 -13.60 -3.19
N LEU A 474 -26.15 -13.02 -3.08
CA LEU A 474 -26.77 -12.71 -1.80
C LEU A 474 -27.42 -13.97 -1.24
N GLY A 475 -26.85 -14.51 -0.16
CA GLY A 475 -27.31 -15.73 0.49
C GLY A 475 -26.34 -16.91 0.36
N HIS A 476 -26.85 -18.10 0.69
CA HIS A 476 -26.01 -19.27 1.00
C HIS A 476 -26.06 -20.37 -0.07
N ALA A 477 -26.87 -20.22 -1.11
CA ALA A 477 -26.95 -21.19 -2.19
C ALA A 477 -27.43 -20.56 -3.50
N ALA A 478 -26.87 -21.00 -4.63
CA ALA A 478 -27.28 -20.56 -5.96
C ALA A 478 -27.01 -21.63 -7.02
N GLU A 479 -27.73 -21.51 -8.14
CA GLU A 479 -27.46 -22.34 -9.32
C GLU A 479 -26.07 -22.03 -9.91
N PRO A 480 -25.44 -23.01 -10.56
CA PRO A 480 -24.17 -22.79 -11.25
C PRO A 480 -24.30 -21.70 -12.31
N ALA A 481 -23.40 -20.72 -12.24
CA ALA A 481 -23.32 -19.63 -13.20
C ALA A 481 -22.00 -19.73 -13.97
N PRO A 482 -21.96 -20.48 -15.10
CA PRO A 482 -20.83 -20.37 -16.01
C PRO A 482 -20.71 -18.92 -16.49
N ASP A 483 -19.52 -18.54 -16.94
CA ASP A 483 -19.22 -17.23 -17.56
C ASP A 483 -18.87 -16.06 -16.63
N PHE A 484 -18.65 -16.26 -15.33
CA PHE A 484 -18.09 -15.23 -14.43
C PHE A 484 -16.59 -15.42 -14.16
N ASP A 485 -15.83 -14.33 -14.12
CA ASP A 485 -14.40 -14.33 -13.77
C ASP A 485 -14.18 -14.56 -12.27
N SER A 486 -15.13 -14.13 -11.45
CA SER A 486 -15.18 -14.56 -10.06
C SER A 486 -16.60 -14.67 -9.52
N VAL A 487 -16.78 -15.51 -8.51
CA VAL A 487 -18.04 -15.70 -7.79
C VAL A 487 -17.80 -15.48 -6.30
N HIS A 488 -18.61 -14.63 -5.68
CA HIS A 488 -18.53 -14.24 -4.27
C HIS A 488 -19.85 -14.53 -3.58
N PHE A 489 -19.81 -15.06 -2.37
CA PHE A 489 -21.00 -15.27 -1.53
C PHE A 489 -21.02 -14.25 -0.40
N LEU A 490 -22.17 -13.61 -0.23
CA LEU A 490 -22.39 -12.54 0.73
C LEU A 490 -23.48 -12.97 1.71
N SER A 491 -23.18 -12.91 3.00
CA SER A 491 -24.17 -13.31 4.02
C SER A 491 -25.26 -12.24 4.19
N ASP A 492 -24.90 -10.97 4.00
CA ASP A 492 -25.81 -9.83 4.04
C ASP A 492 -25.28 -8.64 3.19
N TRP A 493 -26.00 -7.51 3.27
CA TRP A 493 -25.62 -6.27 2.59
C TRP A 493 -24.44 -5.52 3.24
N GLN A 494 -24.08 -5.83 4.49
CA GLN A 494 -22.88 -5.27 5.14
C GLN A 494 -21.62 -5.96 4.62
N ASP A 495 -21.66 -7.28 4.46
CA ASP A 495 -20.66 -8.05 3.73
C ASP A 495 -20.57 -7.58 2.28
N ALA A 496 -21.73 -7.32 1.65
CA ALA A 496 -21.79 -6.73 0.32
C ALA A 496 -21.08 -5.38 0.30
N ALA A 497 -21.34 -4.49 1.25
CA ALA A 497 -20.66 -3.21 1.33
C ALA A 497 -19.15 -3.39 1.53
N ALA A 498 -18.68 -4.30 2.37
CA ALA A 498 -17.25 -4.55 2.55
C ALA A 498 -16.54 -5.08 1.28
N GLN A 499 -17.20 -5.99 0.54
CA GLN A 499 -16.69 -6.50 -0.75
C GLN A 499 -16.96 -5.55 -1.94
N MET A 500 -17.95 -4.67 -1.83
CA MET A 500 -18.23 -3.64 -2.82
C MET A 500 -17.37 -2.40 -2.57
N PHE A 501 -16.92 -2.12 -1.35
CA PHE A 501 -15.82 -1.19 -1.06
C PHE A 501 -14.54 -1.62 -1.77
N TRP A 502 -14.35 -2.92 -2.03
CA TRP A 502 -13.29 -3.42 -2.90
C TRP A 502 -13.48 -3.05 -4.39
N LEU A 503 -14.73 -2.97 -4.88
CA LEU A 503 -15.05 -2.39 -6.20
C LEU A 503 -15.02 -0.85 -6.20
N ASP A 504 -15.59 -0.20 -5.19
CA ASP A 504 -15.71 1.25 -5.04
C ASP A 504 -14.37 1.93 -4.74
N ALA A 505 -13.45 1.26 -4.03
CA ALA A 505 -12.07 1.70 -3.89
C ALA A 505 -11.27 1.67 -5.22
N VAL A 506 -11.84 1.06 -6.26
CA VAL A 506 -11.36 1.12 -7.65
C VAL A 506 -12.18 2.10 -8.50
N ILE A 507 -13.34 2.56 -8.03
CA ILE A 507 -14.23 3.49 -8.75
C ILE A 507 -14.07 4.94 -8.26
N ALA A 508 -13.68 5.17 -7.01
CA ALA A 508 -13.58 6.51 -6.40
C ALA A 508 -12.27 7.27 -6.72
N GLN A 509 -11.69 7.07 -7.91
CA GLN A 509 -10.46 7.76 -8.33
C GLN A 509 -10.58 8.66 -9.56
N GLU A 510 -11.79 8.97 -9.98
CA GLU A 510 -12.03 10.05 -10.93
C GLU A 510 -13.24 10.88 -10.42
N CYS A 511 -12.98 12.14 -10.09
CA CYS A 511 -13.90 13.26 -9.88
C CYS A 511 -14.33 13.67 -8.46
N ASP A 512 -14.34 14.99 -8.27
CA ASP A 512 -15.22 15.84 -7.44
C ASP A 512 -16.75 15.57 -7.60
N ALA A 513 -17.13 14.42 -8.14
CA ALA A 513 -18.48 14.05 -8.50
C ALA A 513 -19.38 13.80 -7.28
N PHE A 514 -18.84 13.45 -6.12
CA PHE A 514 -19.63 13.28 -4.90
C PHE A 514 -20.39 14.57 -4.51
N GLY A 515 -19.81 15.75 -4.78
CA GLY A 515 -20.45 17.05 -4.58
C GLY A 515 -21.35 17.53 -5.74
N ALA A 516 -21.25 16.91 -6.93
CA ALA A 516 -22.06 17.22 -8.11
C ALA A 516 -23.31 16.32 -8.20
N LEU A 517 -23.21 15.05 -7.80
CA LEU A 517 -24.31 14.09 -7.74
C LEU A 517 -25.41 14.53 -6.78
N LYS A 518 -25.04 15.17 -5.66
CA LYS A 518 -25.97 15.77 -4.69
C LYS A 518 -26.75 16.97 -5.23
N ARG A 519 -26.22 17.68 -6.25
CA ARG A 519 -26.86 18.85 -6.89
C ARG A 519 -27.81 18.47 -8.03
N LEU A 520 -27.73 17.22 -8.52
CA LEU A 520 -28.57 16.69 -9.60
C LEU A 520 -29.73 15.81 -9.09
N GLY A 521 -29.96 15.77 -7.78
CA GLY A 521 -31.08 15.02 -7.17
C GLY A 521 -30.90 13.50 -7.14
N ILE A 522 -29.71 12.98 -7.42
CA ILE A 522 -29.40 11.55 -7.37
C ILE A 522 -28.94 11.23 -5.95
N GLY A 523 -29.85 10.64 -5.16
CA GLY A 523 -29.70 10.49 -3.72
C GLY A 523 -29.06 9.18 -3.23
N THR A 524 -28.82 8.17 -4.07
CA THR A 524 -28.45 6.83 -3.56
C THR A 524 -27.69 5.95 -4.57
N VAL A 525 -26.46 5.57 -4.22
CA VAL A 525 -25.93 4.20 -4.38
C VAL A 525 -25.97 3.62 -2.97
N CYS A 526 -26.68 2.52 -2.74
CA CYS A 526 -27.10 2.12 -1.39
C CYS A 526 -25.93 1.83 -0.44
N LEU A 527 -25.67 2.78 0.47
CA LEU A 527 -25.49 2.50 1.89
C LEU A 527 -26.86 2.78 2.55
N LEU A 528 -27.44 1.83 3.28
CA LEU A 528 -28.72 2.01 3.99
C LEU A 528 -28.45 2.18 5.50
N PRO A 529 -28.50 3.39 6.08
CA PRO A 529 -28.17 3.59 7.49
C PRO A 529 -29.37 3.43 8.44
N ASP A 530 -30.64 3.53 8.00
CA ASP A 530 -31.78 3.65 8.95
C ASP A 530 -33.15 3.15 8.40
N VAL A 531 -33.39 1.84 8.28
CA VAL A 531 -34.76 1.32 8.02
C VAL A 531 -35.11 0.11 8.91
N PRO A 532 -36.24 0.14 9.66
CA PRO A 532 -36.74 -1.04 10.38
C PRO A 532 -37.35 -2.07 9.41
N TYR A 533 -37.09 -3.33 9.73
CA TYR A 533 -37.08 -4.52 8.86
C TYR A 533 -38.39 -5.23 8.39
N PRO A 534 -39.66 -4.90 8.75
CA PRO A 534 -40.75 -5.87 8.51
C PRO A 534 -41.80 -5.54 7.41
N ALA A 535 -41.50 -4.76 6.36
CA ALA A 535 -42.49 -4.45 5.30
C ALA A 535 -41.94 -4.40 3.87
N LEU A 536 -40.90 -5.17 3.56
CA LEU A 536 -40.47 -5.39 2.17
C LEU A 536 -40.93 -6.78 1.73
N ASP A 537 -41.99 -6.80 0.93
CA ASP A 537 -42.55 -8.02 0.35
C ASP A 537 -41.67 -8.44 -0.85
N PHE A 538 -40.97 -9.56 -0.70
CA PHE A 538 -39.80 -9.98 -1.49
C PHE A 538 -40.12 -10.63 -2.84
N GLU A 539 -41.22 -10.29 -3.51
CA GLU A 539 -41.58 -10.97 -4.75
C GLU A 539 -41.15 -10.24 -6.04
N HIS A 540 -41.00 -8.92 -6.10
CA HIS A 540 -40.73 -8.23 -7.39
C HIS A 540 -40.04 -6.85 -7.20
N ALA A 541 -38.75 -6.68 -7.54
CA ALA A 541 -38.07 -5.36 -7.50
C ALA A 541 -37.01 -5.15 -8.60
N VAL A 542 -37.25 -4.17 -9.49
CA VAL A 542 -36.37 -3.69 -10.56
C VAL A 542 -36.02 -2.22 -10.27
N ASP A 543 -34.74 -1.82 -10.26
CA ASP A 543 -34.30 -0.43 -10.50
C ASP A 543 -32.82 -0.41 -10.96
N VAL A 544 -32.52 0.35 -12.03
CA VAL A 544 -31.26 0.36 -12.81
C VAL A 544 -30.74 1.81 -13.00
N PHE A 545 -29.44 2.09 -12.84
CA PHE A 545 -28.81 3.31 -13.39
C PHE A 545 -27.33 3.15 -13.77
N ALA A 546 -26.95 3.68 -14.95
CA ALA A 546 -25.60 4.16 -15.24
C ALA A 546 -25.55 5.19 -16.40
N VAL A 547 -24.75 6.26 -16.25
CA VAL A 547 -24.24 7.12 -17.33
C VAL A 547 -22.79 7.55 -17.00
N ARG A 548 -21.89 7.48 -17.99
CA ARG A 548 -20.45 7.83 -17.91
C ARG A 548 -20.16 9.29 -18.32
N GLY A 549 -19.18 9.91 -17.67
CA GLY A 549 -18.33 11.01 -18.18
C GLY A 549 -16.85 10.61 -18.11
N GLU A 550 -15.99 11.26 -18.91
CA GLU A 550 -14.63 10.82 -19.29
C GLU A 550 -13.75 10.29 -18.13
N GLY A 551 -13.40 8.99 -18.18
CA GLY A 551 -12.41 8.35 -17.28
C GLY A 551 -12.87 7.12 -16.48
N GLY A 552 -14.15 7.01 -16.06
CA GLY A 552 -14.60 6.02 -15.05
C GLY A 552 -15.69 5.01 -15.45
N LEU A 553 -15.99 4.07 -14.51
CA LEU A 553 -16.86 2.87 -14.58
C LEU A 553 -18.39 3.15 -14.69
N VAL A 554 -19.11 2.15 -15.20
CA VAL A 554 -20.58 2.00 -15.33
C VAL A 554 -21.03 0.81 -14.44
N CYS A 555 -21.88 1.02 -13.42
CA CYS A 555 -22.47 -0.06 -12.59
C CYS A 555 -23.72 -0.67 -13.25
N ALA A 556 -23.97 -1.97 -13.06
CA ALA A 556 -25.24 -2.61 -13.41
C ALA A 556 -25.70 -3.53 -12.28
N LEU A 557 -26.89 -3.30 -11.73
CA LEU A 557 -27.55 -4.14 -10.72
C LEU A 557 -28.92 -4.55 -11.29
N GLY A 558 -29.27 -5.85 -11.27
CA GLY A 558 -30.59 -6.41 -11.68
C GLY A 558 -31.62 -6.32 -10.52
N VAL A 559 -32.95 -6.51 -10.68
CA VAL A 559 -33.68 -7.78 -11.03
C VAL A 559 -35.12 -7.46 -11.61
N PRO A 560 -36.21 -8.28 -11.51
CA PRO A 560 -36.74 -9.37 -12.37
C PRO A 560 -37.85 -9.01 -13.39
N GLY A 561 -38.23 -9.99 -14.23
CA GLY A 561 -38.95 -9.85 -15.50
C GLY A 561 -40.38 -9.28 -15.51
N GLY A 562 -40.70 -8.60 -16.62
CA GLY A 562 -42.06 -8.17 -16.95
C GLY A 562 -42.19 -7.00 -17.92
N LYS A 563 -41.23 -6.07 -17.95
CA LYS A 563 -41.14 -5.01 -18.98
C LYS A 563 -39.69 -4.73 -19.32
N VAL A 564 -39.25 -5.39 -20.39
CA VAL A 564 -37.92 -5.32 -21.00
C VAL A 564 -37.85 -4.07 -21.88
N LEU A 565 -36.86 -3.19 -21.69
CA LEU A 565 -36.31 -2.46 -22.84
C LEU A 565 -35.47 -3.48 -23.62
N PRO A 566 -35.75 -3.71 -24.91
CA PRO A 566 -35.11 -4.80 -25.63
C PRO A 566 -33.59 -4.60 -25.66
N LEU A 567 -32.87 -5.69 -25.39
CA LEU A 567 -31.41 -5.77 -25.24
C LEU A 567 -30.63 -5.17 -26.43
N ASP A 568 -31.28 -5.11 -27.60
CA ASP A 568 -30.78 -4.57 -28.86
C ASP A 568 -30.52 -3.05 -28.82
N GLN A 569 -31.22 -2.30 -27.97
CA GLN A 569 -31.04 -0.85 -27.84
C GLN A 569 -29.88 -0.45 -26.92
N LEU A 570 -29.63 -1.20 -25.83
CA LEU A 570 -28.48 -0.97 -24.95
C LEU A 570 -27.16 -1.29 -25.68
N ALA A 571 -27.14 -2.40 -26.42
CA ALA A 571 -26.02 -2.77 -27.28
C ALA A 571 -25.78 -1.71 -28.37
N SER A 572 -26.83 -1.23 -29.05
CA SER A 572 -26.73 -0.18 -30.08
C SER A 572 -26.25 1.16 -29.54
N TRP A 573 -26.65 1.53 -28.32
CA TRP A 573 -26.20 2.76 -27.65
C TRP A 573 -24.72 2.68 -27.24
N LEU A 574 -24.28 1.54 -26.69
CA LEU A 574 -22.87 1.28 -26.37
C LEU A 574 -21.99 1.25 -27.64
N ILE A 575 -22.50 0.67 -28.74
CA ILE A 575 -21.83 0.62 -30.05
C ILE A 575 -21.70 2.01 -30.69
N SER A 576 -22.76 2.82 -30.62
CA SER A 576 -22.81 4.20 -31.12
C SER A 576 -21.82 5.14 -30.41
N ARG A 577 -21.64 4.96 -29.09
CA ARG A 577 -20.86 5.88 -28.24
C ARG A 577 -19.38 5.52 -28.11
N TYR A 578 -19.02 4.22 -28.13
CA TYR A 578 -17.65 3.74 -27.84
C TYR A 578 -16.93 3.06 -29.02
N GLY A 579 -17.61 2.94 -30.18
CA GLY A 579 -17.01 2.79 -31.50
C GLY A 579 -15.84 1.81 -31.68
N CYS A 580 -16.14 0.56 -32.05
CA CYS A 580 -15.27 -0.20 -32.95
C CYS A 580 -15.89 -0.13 -34.35
N ARG A 581 -15.24 0.58 -35.29
CA ARG A 581 -15.63 0.52 -36.70
C ARG A 581 -15.32 -0.88 -37.21
N ALA A 582 -16.35 -1.73 -37.31
CA ALA A 582 -16.32 -2.84 -38.26
C ALA A 582 -16.14 -2.24 -39.66
N GLY A 583 -15.14 -2.75 -40.40
CA GLY A 583 -14.77 -2.23 -41.71
C GLY A 583 -15.96 -2.12 -42.65
N ASN A 584 -16.04 -0.99 -43.36
CA ASN A 584 -16.96 -0.76 -44.46
C ASN A 584 -16.87 -1.90 -45.48
N GLN A 585 -17.90 -2.74 -45.57
CA GLN A 585 -18.23 -3.42 -46.81
C GLN A 585 -18.79 -2.37 -47.77
N LYS A 586 -17.96 -1.99 -48.75
CA LYS A 586 -18.39 -1.25 -49.94
C LYS A 586 -19.55 -2.01 -50.59
N LYS A 587 -20.76 -1.43 -50.54
CA LYS A 587 -21.77 -1.70 -51.58
C LYS A 587 -21.23 -1.13 -52.89
N LYS A 588 -20.91 -2.03 -53.82
CA LYS A 588 -20.66 -1.73 -55.22
C LYS A 588 -21.82 -2.35 -56.01
N ASP A 589 -22.51 -1.50 -56.74
CA ASP A 589 -23.21 -1.73 -58.00
C ASP A 589 -24.07 -2.99 -58.15
N GLU A 590 -25.39 -2.80 -58.25
CA GLU A 590 -26.17 -3.44 -59.30
C GLU A 590 -27.26 -2.50 -59.82
N LYS A 591 -27.33 -2.46 -61.16
CA LYS A 591 -28.07 -1.54 -62.03
C LYS A 591 -29.55 -1.90 -62.15
N ASN A 592 -30.33 -0.87 -62.51
CA ASN A 592 -31.53 -0.86 -63.35
C ASN A 592 -32.54 -2.01 -63.27
N CYS A 593 -33.78 -1.66 -62.96
CA CYS A 593 -34.91 -1.98 -63.86
C CYS A 593 -35.94 -0.84 -63.83
N ASP A 594 -36.28 -0.40 -65.04
CA ASP A 594 -37.20 0.65 -65.44
C ASP A 594 -38.68 0.36 -65.12
N ALA A 595 -39.44 1.45 -64.93
CA ALA A 595 -40.80 1.76 -65.43
C ALA A 595 -41.64 2.52 -64.39
#